data_AF-A0A1G1PD40-F1
#
_entry.id   AF-A0A1G1PD40-F1
#
_cell.length_a   1.000
_cell.length_b   1.000
_cell.length_c   1.000
_cell.angle_alpha   90.00
_cell.angle_beta   90.00
_cell.angle_gamma   90.00
#
_symmetry.space_group_name_H-M   'P 1'
#
loop_
_entity.id
_entity.type
_entity.pdbx_description
1 polymer ?
#
loop_
_entity_poly.entity_id
_entity_poly.type
_entity_poly.pdbx_seq_one_letter_code
_entity_poly.pdbx_strand_id
1 'polypeptide(L)'
;MKMDIKSVDDVKVVADKMHDSEFCAEDFGFDSNKKIFYLRTHLSEDIVKKFILQICNVEEYDPINLDKIQERKATGGVFNTIKIKDQGHVLEILSQDLKILLKLSKLEGNFEACG
;
A
#
# COMPACT_ATOMS: atom_id res chain seq x y z
N MET A 1 -10.23 -3.43 -12.89
CA MET A 1 -10.09 -1.96 -13.09
C MET A 1 -8.63 -1.59 -12.94
N LYS A 2 -8.07 -0.75 -13.81
CA LYS A 2 -6.69 -0.25 -13.71
C LYS A 2 -6.69 1.28 -13.68
N MET A 3 -5.76 1.85 -12.93
CA MET A 3 -5.65 3.30 -12.71
C MET A 3 -4.20 3.71 -12.52
N ASP A 4 -3.77 4.79 -13.18
CA ASP A 4 -2.50 5.44 -12.92
C ASP A 4 -2.62 6.36 -11.70
N ILE A 5 -1.61 6.40 -10.84
CA ILE A 5 -1.52 7.32 -9.70
C ILE A 5 -0.58 8.45 -10.08
N LYS A 6 -1.11 9.68 -10.19
CA LYS A 6 -0.31 10.88 -10.54
C LYS A 6 -0.60 12.06 -9.60
N SER A 7 -1.58 11.93 -8.71
CA SER A 7 -2.03 12.99 -7.82
C SER A 7 -2.44 12.48 -6.44
N VAL A 8 -2.60 13.43 -5.51
CA VAL A 8 -3.10 13.14 -4.15
C VAL A 8 -4.52 12.57 -4.18
N ASP A 9 -5.36 13.04 -5.10
CA ASP A 9 -6.74 12.56 -5.21
C ASP A 9 -6.82 11.12 -5.72
N ASP A 10 -5.90 10.72 -6.59
CA ASP A 10 -5.77 9.31 -7.01
C ASP A 10 -5.50 8.40 -5.82
N VAL A 11 -4.63 8.83 -4.91
CA VAL A 11 -4.30 8.07 -3.70
C VAL A 11 -5.47 7.99 -2.72
N LYS A 12 -6.32 9.03 -2.64
CA LYS A 12 -7.57 8.95 -1.86
C LYS A 12 -8.50 7.89 -2.43
N VAL A 13 -8.66 7.85 -3.76
CA VAL A 13 -9.46 6.80 -4.43
C VAL A 13 -8.91 5.41 -4.14
N VAL A 14 -7.59 5.23 -4.14
CA VAL A 14 -6.94 3.96 -3.76
C VAL A 14 -7.26 3.61 -2.31
N ALA A 15 -7.10 4.55 -1.38
CA ALA A 15 -7.35 4.33 0.03
C ALA A 15 -8.81 3.93 0.30
N ASP A 16 -9.77 4.61 -0.33
CA ASP A 16 -11.20 4.29 -0.19
C ASP A 16 -11.54 2.90 -0.73
N LYS A 17 -10.86 2.45 -1.80
CA LYS A 17 -11.10 1.13 -2.40
C LYS A 17 -10.49 -0.02 -1.62
N MET A 18 -9.33 0.23 -0.99
CA MET A 18 -8.59 -0.77 -0.22
C MET A 18 -9.01 -0.81 1.24
N HIS A 19 -9.90 0.07 1.70
CA HIS A 19 -10.35 0.06 3.10
C HIS A 19 -10.84 -1.33 3.51
N ASP A 20 -10.40 -1.79 4.69
CA ASP A 20 -10.66 -3.11 5.26
C ASP A 20 -10.10 -4.31 4.46
N SER A 21 -9.23 -4.07 3.47
CA SER A 21 -8.53 -5.16 2.80
C SER A 21 -7.39 -5.70 3.65
N GLU A 22 -7.20 -7.02 3.60
CA GLU A 22 -6.21 -7.74 4.40
C GLU A 22 -4.96 -8.06 3.59
N PHE A 23 -3.81 -8.06 4.27
CA PHE A 23 -2.53 -8.49 3.74
C PHE A 23 -1.62 -9.09 4.83
N CYS A 24 -0.65 -9.87 4.40
CA CYS A 24 0.38 -10.48 5.24
C CYS A 24 1.78 -9.94 4.87
N ALA A 25 2.81 -10.37 5.60
CA ALA A 25 4.20 -9.91 5.39
C ALA A 25 4.73 -10.16 3.96
N GLU A 26 4.26 -11.21 3.28
CA GLU A 26 4.68 -11.56 1.93
C GLU A 26 4.01 -10.71 0.83
N ASP A 27 2.93 -10.02 1.17
CA ASP A 27 2.09 -9.31 0.19
C ASP A 27 2.60 -7.91 -0.14
N PHE A 28 3.59 -7.40 0.57
CA PHE A 28 4.21 -6.12 0.30
C PHE A 28 5.73 -6.18 0.37
N GLY A 29 6.37 -5.17 -0.21
CA GLY A 29 7.82 -5.09 -0.23
C GLY A 29 8.33 -3.95 -1.08
N PHE A 30 9.65 -3.82 -1.09
CA PHE A 30 10.35 -2.76 -1.80
C PHE A 30 11.48 -3.36 -2.64
N ASP A 31 11.44 -3.13 -3.95
CA ASP A 31 12.53 -3.40 -4.89
C ASP A 31 13.40 -2.14 -4.99
N SER A 32 14.55 -2.14 -4.30
CA SER A 32 15.47 -1.01 -4.26
C SER A 32 16.14 -0.72 -5.59
N ASN A 33 16.31 -1.73 -6.46
CA ASN A 33 16.93 -1.54 -7.77
C ASN A 33 15.98 -0.82 -8.72
N LYS A 34 14.69 -1.13 -8.62
CA LYS A 34 13.66 -0.48 -9.44
C LYS A 34 13.03 0.75 -8.79
N LYS A 35 13.32 1.00 -7.51
CA LYS A 35 12.68 2.02 -6.68
C LYS A 35 11.16 1.87 -6.63
N ILE A 36 10.69 0.62 -6.48
CA ILE A 36 9.26 0.28 -6.52
C ILE A 36 8.85 -0.36 -5.21
N PHE A 37 7.86 0.24 -4.55
CA PHE A 37 7.10 -0.42 -3.50
C PHE A 37 5.87 -1.11 -4.10
N TYR A 38 5.54 -2.30 -3.59
CA TYR A 38 4.30 -2.99 -3.93
C TYR A 38 3.54 -3.37 -2.66
N LEU A 39 2.21 -3.42 -2.78
CA LEU A 39 1.30 -3.95 -1.77
C LEU A 39 0.16 -4.66 -2.47
N ARG A 40 -0.08 -5.91 -2.08
CA ARG A 40 -1.21 -6.72 -2.52
C ARG A 40 -2.14 -6.93 -1.33
N THR A 41 -3.43 -6.85 -1.56
CA THR A 41 -4.41 -7.06 -0.50
C THR A 41 -5.62 -7.80 -1.06
N HIS A 42 -6.46 -8.36 -0.20
CA HIS A 42 -7.72 -9.00 -0.56
C HIS A 42 -8.84 -8.55 0.38
N LEU A 43 -10.09 -8.48 -0.08
CA LEU A 43 -11.20 -8.22 0.84
C LEU A 43 -11.55 -9.49 1.61
N SER A 44 -11.68 -9.37 2.93
CA SER A 44 -12.07 -10.49 3.80
C SER A 44 -13.49 -10.99 3.49
N GLU A 45 -14.39 -10.06 3.14
CA GLU A 45 -15.77 -10.36 2.72
C GLU A 45 -15.87 -10.96 1.31
N ASP A 46 -14.84 -10.79 0.47
CA ASP A 46 -14.79 -11.30 -0.92
C ASP A 46 -13.35 -11.62 -1.33
N ILE A 47 -12.93 -12.86 -1.08
CA ILE A 47 -11.56 -13.33 -1.34
C ILE A 47 -11.18 -13.32 -2.83
N VAL A 48 -12.15 -13.24 -3.74
CA VAL A 48 -11.90 -13.12 -5.19
C VAL A 48 -11.42 -11.71 -5.50
N LYS A 49 -11.91 -10.72 -4.75
CA LYS A 49 -11.58 -9.32 -4.95
C LYS A 49 -10.21 -8.98 -4.36
N LYS A 50 -9.27 -8.72 -5.25
CA LYS A 50 -7.86 -8.43 -4.93
C LYS A 50 -7.49 -7.03 -5.38
N PHE A 51 -6.62 -6.38 -4.61
CA PHE A 51 -6.06 -5.10 -4.97
C PHE A 51 -4.55 -5.20 -5.07
N ILE A 52 -3.99 -4.53 -6.07
CA ILE A 52 -2.55 -4.42 -6.29
C ILE A 52 -2.22 -2.94 -6.38
N LEU A 53 -1.42 -2.47 -5.44
CA LEU A 53 -0.86 -1.13 -5.40
C LEU A 53 0.63 -1.20 -5.71
N GLN A 54 1.07 -0.35 -6.62
CA GLN A 54 2.49 -0.13 -6.91
C GLN A 54 2.79 1.35 -6.82
N ILE A 55 3.78 1.73 -6.01
CA ILE A 55 4.31 3.09 -5.94
C ILE A 55 5.73 3.10 -6.49
N CYS A 56 5.99 3.97 -7.44
CA CYS A 56 7.28 4.16 -8.11
C CYS A 56 8.06 5.31 -7.45
N ASN A 57 9.31 5.50 -7.87
CA ASN A 57 10.17 6.60 -7.44
C ASN A 57 10.41 6.65 -5.91
N VAL A 58 10.40 5.48 -5.26
CA VAL A 58 10.62 5.35 -3.81
C VAL A 58 12.12 5.44 -3.53
N GLU A 59 12.52 6.48 -2.81
CA GLU A 59 13.89 6.74 -2.38
C GLU A 59 14.20 6.10 -1.02
N GLU A 60 13.22 6.06 -0.12
CA GLU A 60 13.35 5.41 1.20
C GLU A 60 12.09 4.61 1.53
N TYR A 61 12.28 3.44 2.15
CA TYR A 61 11.25 2.53 2.61
C TYR A 61 11.50 2.18 4.08
N ASP A 62 10.52 2.46 4.94
CA ASP A 62 10.61 2.25 6.38
C ASP A 62 9.31 1.60 6.93
N PRO A 63 9.28 0.27 7.13
CA PRO A 63 8.18 -0.43 7.77
C PRO A 63 8.32 -0.39 9.30
N ILE A 64 7.34 0.19 9.97
CA ILE A 64 7.28 0.33 11.43
C ILE A 64 6.30 -0.70 11.99
N ASN A 65 6.76 -1.50 12.96
CA ASN A 65 6.06 -2.63 13.57
C ASN A 65 5.83 -3.82 12.61
N LEU A 66 6.78 -4.09 11.73
CA LEU A 66 6.70 -5.23 10.79
C LEU A 66 6.51 -6.57 11.52
N ASP A 67 7.09 -6.71 12.70
CA ASP A 67 6.98 -7.86 13.60
C ASP A 67 5.56 -8.16 14.08
N LYS A 68 4.62 -7.20 13.97
CA LYS A 68 3.22 -7.39 14.35
C LYS A 68 2.37 -8.06 13.28
N ILE A 69 2.84 -8.15 12.03
CA ILE A 69 2.16 -8.91 10.99
C ILE A 69 2.71 -10.34 11.01
N GLN A 70 1.88 -11.30 11.44
CA GLN A 70 2.27 -12.70 11.48
C GLN A 70 2.28 -13.32 10.09
N GLU A 71 3.22 -14.24 9.88
CA GLU A 71 3.19 -15.13 8.71
C GLU A 71 1.88 -15.96 8.75
N ARG A 72 1.09 -15.87 7.68
CA ARG A 72 -0.05 -16.76 7.38
C ARG A 72 -1.30 -16.63 8.25
N LYS A 73 -1.42 -15.61 9.11
CA LYS A 73 -2.66 -15.24 9.78
C LYS A 73 -2.82 -13.72 9.79
N ALA A 74 -3.83 -13.21 9.08
CA ALA A 74 -4.15 -11.79 9.09
C ALA A 74 -4.71 -11.42 10.47
N THR A 75 -3.85 -10.91 11.35
CA THR A 75 -4.27 -10.29 12.61
C THR A 75 -3.69 -8.89 12.79
N GLY A 76 -3.25 -8.23 11.71
CA GLY A 76 -2.68 -6.88 11.79
C GLY A 76 -2.50 -6.11 10.48
N GLY A 77 -2.51 -6.79 9.32
CA GLY A 77 -2.45 -6.16 8.00
C GLY A 77 -3.81 -5.75 7.44
N VAL A 78 -4.73 -5.28 8.28
CA VAL A 78 -5.99 -4.69 7.79
C VAL A 78 -5.68 -3.26 7.35
N PHE A 79 -5.76 -3.00 6.05
CA PHE A 79 -5.51 -1.70 5.46
C PHE A 79 -6.56 -0.69 5.94
N ASN A 80 -6.09 0.45 6.47
CA ASN A 80 -6.96 1.52 6.93
C ASN A 80 -6.99 2.68 5.92
N THR A 81 -5.83 3.25 5.62
CA THR A 81 -5.75 4.48 4.80
C THR A 81 -4.33 4.77 4.31
N ILE A 82 -4.21 5.74 3.40
CA ILE A 82 -2.94 6.35 3.00
C ILE A 82 -2.95 7.83 3.34
N LYS A 83 -1.91 8.31 4.01
CA LYS A 83 -1.68 9.74 4.24
C LYS A 83 -0.58 10.25 3.33
N ILE A 84 -0.81 11.40 2.71
CA ILE A 84 0.21 12.10 1.93
C ILE A 84 0.63 13.35 2.68
N LYS A 85 1.95 13.56 2.75
CA LYS A 85 2.58 14.72 3.37
C LYS A 85 3.60 15.33 2.41
N ASP A 86 4.10 16.50 2.78
CA ASP A 86 5.17 17.20 2.08
C ASP A 86 4.92 17.31 0.56
N GLN A 87 3.73 17.78 0.19
CA GLN A 87 3.31 17.98 -1.20
C GLN A 87 3.37 16.71 -2.10
N GLY A 88 3.33 15.51 -1.52
CA GLY A 88 3.40 14.25 -2.30
C GLY A 88 4.72 13.51 -2.18
N HIS A 89 5.72 14.06 -1.49
CA HIS A 89 7.03 13.42 -1.33
C HIS A 89 7.07 12.41 -0.18
N VAL A 90 6.07 12.37 0.69
CA VAL A 90 5.98 11.38 1.76
C VAL A 90 4.61 10.72 1.74
N LEU A 91 4.61 9.39 1.63
CA LEU A 91 3.42 8.56 1.64
C LEU A 91 3.49 7.61 2.85
N GLU A 92 2.47 7.67 3.70
CA GLU A 92 2.33 6.78 4.85
C GLU A 92 1.14 5.85 4.61
N ILE A 93 1.41 4.55 4.46
CA ILE A 93 0.38 3.50 4.40
C ILE A 93 0.13 3.05 5.84
N LEU A 94 -1.11 3.14 6.28
CA LEU A 94 -1.52 2.78 7.63
C LEU A 94 -2.42 1.55 7.57
N SER A 95 -2.06 0.55 8.37
CA SER A 95 -2.93 -0.57 8.72
C SER A 95 -3.19 -0.55 10.23
N GLN A 96 -3.94 -1.52 10.73
CA GLN A 96 -4.24 -1.64 12.15
C GLN A 96 -2.98 -1.69 13.02
N ASP A 97 -1.98 -2.50 12.64
CA ASP A 97 -0.79 -2.72 13.47
C ASP A 97 0.54 -2.36 12.80
N LEU A 98 0.55 -2.16 11.48
CA LEU A 98 1.73 -1.76 10.70
C LEU A 98 1.56 -0.35 10.12
N LYS A 99 2.65 0.41 10.10
CA LYS A 99 2.79 1.64 9.32
C LYS A 99 3.95 1.46 8.32
N ILE A 100 3.74 1.79 7.06
CA ILE A 100 4.81 1.84 6.06
C ILE A 100 5.01 3.29 5.65
N LEU A 101 6.23 3.80 5.80
CA LEU A 101 6.61 5.14 5.35
C LEU A 101 7.45 5.02 4.07
N LEU A 102 7.02 5.72 3.04
CA LEU A 102 7.73 5.85 1.77
C LEU A 102 8.12 7.31 1.56
N LYS A 103 9.40 7.56 1.27
CA LYS A 103 9.83 8.84 0.69
C LYS A 103 9.94 8.70 -0.81
N LEU A 104 9.36 9.65 -1.53
CA LEU A 104 9.22 9.64 -2.98
C LEU A 104 9.96 10.84 -3.56
N SER A 105 10.71 10.63 -4.64
CA SER A 105 11.20 11.77 -5.44
C SER A 105 10.07 12.40 -6.27
N LYS A 106 9.02 11.63 -6.58
CA LYS A 106 7.79 12.10 -7.22
C LYS A 106 6.67 11.09 -7.01
N LEU A 107 5.44 11.55 -6.75
CA LEU A 107 4.28 10.67 -6.69
C LEU A 107 3.96 10.09 -8.07
N GLU A 108 4.13 8.78 -8.22
CA GLU A 108 3.81 8.02 -9.42
C GLU A 108 3.53 6.57 -9.03
N GLY A 109 2.58 5.92 -9.69
CA GLY A 109 2.25 4.54 -9.38
C GLY A 109 1.11 3.98 -10.22
N ASN A 110 0.70 2.76 -9.87
CA ASN A 110 -0.40 2.06 -10.50
C ASN A 110 -1.26 1.39 -9.43
N PHE A 111 -2.56 1.36 -9.69
CA PHE A 111 -3.53 0.62 -8.90
C PHE A 111 -4.37 -0.30 -9.80
N GLU A 112 -4.53 -1.54 -9.35
CA GLU A 112 -5.38 -2.53 -10.00
C GLU A 112 -6.34 -3.16 -9.00
N ALA A 113 -7.63 -3.19 -9.35
CA ALA A 113 -8.65 -3.98 -8.67
C ALA A 113 -9.07 -5.15 -9.57
N CYS A 114 -8.77 -6.36 -9.12
CA CYS A 114 -9.14 -7.62 -9.75
C CYS A 114 -10.34 -8.22 -9.04
N GLY A 115 -11.24 -8.85 -9.78
CA GLY A 115 -12.41 -9.58 -9.29
C GLY A 115 -12.91 -10.55 -10.34
#